data_AF-A0A940RGZ5-F1
#
_entry.id   AF-A0A940RGZ5-F1
#
_cell.length_a   1.000
_cell.length_b   1.000
_cell.length_c   1.000
_cell.angle_alpha   90.00
_cell.angle_beta   90.00
_cell.angle_gamma   90.00
#
_symmetry.space_group_name_H-M   'P 1'
#
loop_
_entity.id
_entity.type
_entity.pdbx_description
1 polymer ?
#
loop_
_entity_poly.entity_id
_entity_poly.type
_entity_poly.pdbx_seq_one_letter_code
_entity_poly.pdbx_strand_id
1 'polypeptide(L)'
;MSRSPLPRLSSVVLVVAALAAPAAAAAQDRAPAERQQLLELAFTIGESHALRQLCLGAGDQYWRSRMVRLTEVEKADQAFDAQLRDRFNTGFAAGQGEFPTCDEDARRAAEQSARKGQALSAKLARAMRTASPDQGSPESVADEEAAR
;
A
#
# COMPACT_ATOMS: atom_id res chain seq x y z
N MET A 1 -28.52 -41.29 53.30
CA MET A 1 -27.61 -42.39 52.91
C MET A 1 -28.15 -43.03 51.64
N SER A 2 -27.51 -42.83 50.49
CA SER A 2 -27.37 -43.87 49.47
C SER A 2 -26.33 -43.42 48.44
N ARG A 3 -25.26 -44.20 48.31
CA ARG A 3 -24.20 -44.06 47.30
C ARG A 3 -24.42 -45.15 46.24
N SER A 4 -24.04 -44.84 44.99
CA SER A 4 -23.44 -45.72 43.95
C SER A 4 -24.05 -45.47 42.55
N PRO A 5 -23.45 -45.97 41.46
CA PRO A 5 -22.10 -45.67 40.96
C PRO A 5 -22.12 -45.24 39.47
N LEU A 6 -21.03 -44.63 39.01
CA LEU A 6 -20.79 -44.25 37.61
C LEU A 6 -20.56 -45.47 36.71
N PRO A 7 -20.95 -45.40 35.42
CA PRO A 7 -20.21 -46.04 34.35
C PRO A 7 -19.54 -45.01 33.41
N ARG A 8 -18.32 -45.37 33.04
CA ARG A 8 -17.45 -44.67 32.09
C ARG A 8 -17.96 -44.87 30.66
N LEU A 9 -18.06 -43.81 29.88
CA LEU A 9 -18.05 -43.90 28.42
C LEU A 9 -17.13 -42.81 27.86
N SER A 10 -15.94 -43.25 27.46
CA SER A 10 -15.03 -42.50 26.60
C SER A 10 -15.71 -42.22 25.26
N SER A 11 -15.68 -40.98 24.82
CA SER A 11 -15.80 -40.63 23.41
C SER A 11 -14.87 -39.46 23.16
N VAL A 12 -13.67 -39.82 22.69
CA VAL A 12 -12.68 -38.88 22.16
C VAL A 12 -13.24 -38.37 20.83
N VAL A 13 -13.81 -37.17 20.82
CA VAL A 13 -14.12 -36.46 19.58
C VAL A 13 -12.82 -35.86 19.07
N LEU A 14 -12.28 -36.47 18.01
CA LEU A 14 -11.14 -35.98 17.27
C LEU A 14 -11.58 -34.74 16.47
N VAL A 15 -11.40 -33.55 17.03
CA VAL A 15 -11.57 -32.30 16.26
C VAL A 15 -10.37 -32.19 15.32
N VAL A 16 -10.60 -32.47 14.04
CA VAL A 16 -9.63 -32.22 12.96
C VAL A 16 -9.50 -30.69 12.82
N ALA A 17 -8.47 -30.12 13.44
CA ALA A 17 -8.06 -28.75 13.20
C ALA A 17 -7.46 -28.68 11.79
N ALA A 18 -8.28 -28.27 10.81
CA ALA A 18 -7.79 -27.89 9.50
C ALA A 18 -6.87 -26.67 9.67
N LEU A 19 -5.56 -26.92 9.68
CA LEU A 19 -4.53 -25.89 9.57
C LEU A 19 -4.63 -25.28 8.17
N ALA A 20 -5.50 -24.29 8.02
CA ALA A 20 -5.40 -23.35 6.92
C ALA A 20 -4.11 -22.54 7.14
N ALA A 21 -3.01 -22.99 6.55
CA ALA A 21 -1.78 -22.21 6.49
C ALA A 21 -2.12 -20.88 5.78
N PRO A 22 -1.73 -19.71 6.34
CA PRO A 22 -1.92 -18.46 5.64
C PRO A 22 -1.08 -18.54 4.37
N ALA A 23 -1.73 -18.47 3.20
CA ALA A 23 -1.02 -18.22 1.96
C ALA A 23 -0.30 -16.88 2.15
N ALA A 24 1.03 -16.91 2.24
CA ALA A 24 1.84 -15.71 2.21
C ALA A 24 1.49 -14.99 0.91
N ALA A 25 0.73 -13.90 1.01
CA ALA A 25 0.45 -13.05 -0.14
C ALA A 25 1.82 -12.61 -0.68
N ALA A 26 2.10 -12.95 -1.93
CA ALA A 26 3.35 -12.54 -2.57
C ALA A 26 3.42 -11.02 -2.54
N ALA A 27 4.40 -10.48 -1.80
CA ALA A 27 4.68 -9.07 -1.79
C ALA A 27 5.03 -8.63 -3.22
N GLN A 28 4.61 -7.42 -3.63
CA GLN A 28 5.06 -6.90 -4.92
C GLN A 28 6.57 -6.73 -4.88
N ASP A 29 7.29 -7.53 -5.67
CA ASP A 29 8.72 -7.35 -5.84
C ASP A 29 8.95 -6.17 -6.79
N ARG A 30 9.59 -5.12 -6.26
CA ARG A 30 9.83 -3.86 -6.94
C ARG A 30 11.32 -3.70 -7.18
N ALA A 31 11.69 -3.21 -8.35
CA ALA A 31 13.08 -2.87 -8.62
C ALA A 31 13.56 -1.81 -7.60
N PRO A 32 14.86 -1.80 -7.23
CA PRO A 32 15.38 -0.85 -6.23
C PRO A 32 15.03 0.62 -6.54
N ALA A 33 15.03 1.01 -7.82
CA ALA A 33 14.66 2.36 -8.25
C ALA A 33 13.18 2.69 -8.03
N GLU A 34 12.27 1.72 -8.11
CA GLU A 34 10.85 1.89 -7.82
C GLU A 34 10.61 1.94 -6.31
N ARG A 35 11.31 1.11 -5.53
CA ARG A 35 11.28 1.19 -4.06
C ARG A 35 11.71 2.57 -3.58
N GLN A 36 12.76 3.14 -4.17
CA GLN A 36 13.19 4.51 -3.85
C GLN A 36 12.10 5.55 -4.20
N GLN A 37 11.41 5.40 -5.33
CA GLN A 37 10.31 6.28 -5.72
C GLN A 37 9.10 6.16 -4.79
N LEU A 38 8.79 4.95 -4.28
CA LEU A 38 7.75 4.73 -3.29
C LEU A 38 8.08 5.40 -1.95
N LEU A 39 9.34 5.31 -1.50
CA LEU A 39 9.81 6.00 -0.30
C LEU A 39 9.77 7.53 -0.45
N GLU A 40 10.08 8.05 -1.65
CA GLU A 40 9.94 9.47 -1.96
C GLU A 40 8.46 9.90 -1.97
N LEU A 41 7.59 9.09 -2.58
CA LEU A 41 6.16 9.35 -2.61
C LEU A 41 5.57 9.35 -1.20
N ALA A 42 5.92 8.38 -0.36
CA ALA A 42 5.46 8.31 1.03
C ALA A 42 5.85 9.57 1.83
N PHE A 43 7.10 10.01 1.70
CA PHE A 43 7.56 11.27 2.29
C PHE A 43 6.73 12.46 1.81
N THR A 44 6.55 12.60 0.48
CA THR A 44 5.79 13.71 -0.09
C THR A 44 4.31 13.69 0.34
N ILE A 45 3.69 12.52 0.49
CA ILE A 45 2.33 12.42 1.05
C ILE A 45 2.30 12.89 2.50
N GLY A 46 3.32 12.57 3.30
CA GLY A 46 3.46 13.03 4.69
C GLY A 46 3.57 14.54 4.79
N GLU A 47 4.43 15.15 3.99
CA GLU A 47 4.61 16.61 3.91
C GLU A 47 3.30 17.30 3.47
N SER A 48 2.67 16.78 2.42
CA SER A 48 1.37 17.26 1.95
C SER A 48 0.29 17.19 3.05
N HIS A 49 0.32 16.14 3.90
CA HIS A 49 -0.58 16.00 5.03
C HIS A 49 -0.36 17.06 6.11
N ALA A 50 0.90 17.32 6.48
CA ALA A 50 1.24 18.35 7.46
C ALA A 50 0.75 19.73 7.01
N LEU A 51 1.04 20.10 5.76
CA LEU A 51 0.67 21.39 5.19
C LEU A 51 -0.86 21.55 5.04
N ARG A 52 -1.58 20.48 4.69
CA ARG A 52 -3.06 20.52 4.70
C ARG A 52 -3.62 20.66 6.10
N GLN A 53 -3.11 19.93 7.08
CA GLN A 53 -3.59 20.07 8.47
C GLN A 53 -3.33 21.48 9.01
N LEU A 54 -2.19 22.08 8.67
CA LEU A 54 -1.86 23.44 9.05
C LEU A 54 -2.90 24.46 8.52
N CYS A 55 -3.40 24.26 7.30
CA CYS A 55 -4.34 25.17 6.65
C CYS A 55 -5.82 24.85 6.86
N LEU A 56 -6.17 23.58 7.01
CA LEU A 56 -7.56 23.09 7.05
C LEU A 56 -7.96 22.49 8.40
N GLY A 57 -7.02 22.42 9.34
CA GLY A 57 -7.22 21.90 10.69
C GLY A 57 -6.79 20.44 10.84
N ALA A 58 -6.53 20.05 12.09
CA ALA A 58 -5.97 18.74 12.44
C ALA A 58 -6.86 17.53 12.10
N GLY A 59 -8.15 17.77 11.81
CA GLY A 59 -9.09 16.73 11.39
C GLY A 59 -8.98 16.33 9.91
N ASP A 60 -8.16 17.00 9.10
CA ASP A 60 -8.01 16.66 7.69
C ASP A 60 -7.34 15.29 7.48
N GLN A 61 -8.03 14.34 6.86
CA GLN A 61 -7.54 12.98 6.61
C GLN A 61 -7.27 12.67 5.13
N TYR A 62 -7.26 13.70 4.27
CA TYR A 62 -7.21 13.51 2.82
C TYR A 62 -5.93 12.81 2.35
N TRP A 63 -4.77 13.20 2.88
CA TRP A 63 -3.49 12.58 2.52
C TRP A 63 -3.21 11.30 3.32
N ARG A 64 -3.68 11.22 4.57
CA ARG A 64 -3.55 10.01 5.37
C ARG A 64 -4.28 8.82 4.76
N SER A 65 -5.50 9.02 4.24
CA SER A 65 -6.22 7.98 3.50
C SER A 65 -5.49 7.52 2.23
N ARG A 66 -4.75 8.41 1.55
CA ARG A 66 -3.90 8.04 0.41
C ARG A 66 -2.67 7.24 0.81
N MET A 67 -2.06 7.57 1.95
CA MET A 67 -0.96 6.77 2.49
C MET A 67 -1.43 5.35 2.85
N VAL A 68 -2.61 5.22 3.47
CA VAL A 68 -3.24 3.92 3.72
C VAL A 68 -3.44 3.16 2.41
N ARG A 69 -4.04 3.80 1.41
CA ARG A 69 -4.25 3.18 0.10
C ARG A 69 -2.94 2.78 -0.60
N LEU A 70 -1.87 3.57 -0.45
CA LEU A 70 -0.54 3.24 -0.98
C LEU A 70 -0.07 1.89 -0.41
N THR A 71 -0.11 1.73 0.92
CA THR A 71 0.32 0.49 1.58
C THR A 71 -0.56 -0.70 1.22
N GLU A 72 -1.88 -0.49 1.09
CA GLU A 72 -2.84 -1.54 0.71
C GLU A 72 -2.66 -2.05 -0.72
N VAL A 73 -2.29 -1.17 -1.64
CA VAL A 73 -2.08 -1.52 -3.06
C VAL A 73 -0.70 -2.15 -3.25
N GLU A 74 0.33 -1.56 -2.64
CA GLU A 74 1.70 -2.05 -2.81
C GLU A 74 1.88 -3.43 -2.16
N LYS A 75 1.18 -3.71 -1.05
CA LYS A 75 1.25 -4.99 -0.33
C LYS A 75 2.68 -5.48 -0.13
N ALA A 76 3.56 -4.56 0.26
CA ALA A 76 4.97 -4.89 0.42
C ALA A 76 5.20 -5.86 1.59
N ASP A 77 6.41 -6.41 1.65
CA ASP A 77 6.87 -7.09 2.85
C ASP A 77 6.83 -6.15 4.08
N GLN A 78 6.77 -6.73 5.28
CA GLN A 78 6.62 -5.97 6.53
C GLN A 78 7.74 -4.93 6.73
N ALA A 79 8.97 -5.28 6.33
CA ALA A 79 10.12 -4.39 6.52
C ALA A 79 10.03 -3.15 5.62
N PHE A 80 9.50 -3.31 4.40
CA PHE A 80 9.29 -2.18 3.51
C PHE A 80 8.05 -1.37 3.84
N ASP A 81 6.95 -2.02 4.26
CA ASP A 81 5.76 -1.31 4.75
C ASP A 81 6.11 -0.39 5.94
N ALA A 82 6.95 -0.88 6.87
CA ALA A 82 7.47 -0.08 7.97
C ALA A 82 8.28 1.14 7.47
N GLN A 83 9.14 0.97 6.46
CA GLN A 83 9.90 2.07 5.86
C GLN A 83 8.99 3.09 5.18
N LEU A 84 7.93 2.66 4.47
CA LEU A 84 6.98 3.57 3.85
C LEU A 84 6.28 4.44 4.92
N ARG A 85 5.83 3.83 6.02
CA ARG A 85 5.22 4.55 7.15
C ARG A 85 6.20 5.52 7.82
N ASP A 86 7.44 5.09 8.02
CA ASP A 86 8.51 5.94 8.58
C ASP A 86 8.77 7.16 7.69
N ARG A 87 8.87 6.97 6.37
CA ARG A 87 9.04 8.07 5.42
C ARG A 87 7.86 9.03 5.43
N PHE A 88 6.63 8.53 5.52
CA PHE A 88 5.45 9.38 5.70
C PHE A 88 5.55 10.22 6.98
N ASN A 89 5.91 9.61 8.12
CA ASN A 89 6.06 10.35 9.38
C ASN A 89 7.19 11.38 9.30
N THR A 90 8.29 11.05 8.63
CA THR A 90 9.41 11.95 8.40
C THR A 90 8.99 13.17 7.57
N GLY A 91 8.25 12.96 6.47
CA GLY A 91 7.73 14.06 5.65
C GLY A 91 6.72 14.92 6.40
N PHE A 92 5.88 14.28 7.22
CA PHE A 92 4.94 15.00 8.08
C PHE A 92 5.66 15.90 9.09
N ALA A 93 6.68 15.38 9.78
CA ALA A 93 7.49 16.16 10.71
C ALA A 93 8.24 17.31 10.01
N ALA A 94 8.76 17.06 8.79
CA ALA A 94 9.42 18.10 7.99
C ALA A 94 8.47 19.26 7.67
N GLY A 95 7.26 18.97 7.16
CA GLY A 95 6.27 20.00 6.84
C GLY A 95 5.79 20.79 8.06
N GLN A 96 5.67 20.14 9.24
CA GLN A 96 5.36 20.85 10.49
C GLN A 96 6.51 21.75 10.98
N GLY A 97 7.76 21.32 10.79
CA GLY A 97 8.94 22.07 11.22
C GLY A 97 9.23 23.30 10.37
N GLU A 98 8.78 23.31 9.10
CA GLU A 98 9.03 24.40 8.16
C GLU A 98 8.06 25.58 8.33
N PHE A 99 6.78 25.31 8.61
CA PHE A 99 5.75 26.35 8.68
C PHE A 99 4.98 26.33 10.00
N PRO A 100 5.02 27.43 10.80
CA PRO A 100 4.28 27.51 12.06
C PRO A 100 2.79 27.92 11.89
N THR A 101 2.44 28.57 10.79
CA THR A 101 1.06 29.03 10.49
C THR A 101 0.75 28.86 9.01
N CYS A 102 -0.54 28.76 8.64
CA CYS A 102 -0.95 28.74 7.24
C CYS A 102 -0.92 30.16 6.65
N ASP A 103 0.22 30.53 6.06
CA ASP A 103 0.37 31.73 5.23
C ASP A 103 0.43 31.36 3.74
N GLU A 104 0.66 32.36 2.88
CA GLU A 104 0.73 32.13 1.43
C GLU A 104 1.91 31.22 1.03
N ASP A 105 2.98 31.18 1.82
CA ASP A 105 4.16 30.35 1.52
C ASP A 105 3.85 28.89 1.84
N ALA A 106 3.24 28.62 2.99
CA ALA A 106 2.72 27.31 3.37
C ALA A 106 1.69 26.79 2.35
N ARG A 107 0.80 27.65 1.86
CA ARG A 107 -0.18 27.28 0.80
C ARG A 107 0.52 26.90 -0.50
N ARG A 108 1.52 27.68 -0.93
CA ARG A 108 2.32 27.34 -2.13
C ARG A 108 3.10 26.04 -1.94
N ALA A 109 3.67 25.81 -0.76
CA ALA A 109 4.35 24.56 -0.44
C ALA A 109 3.37 23.37 -0.49
N ALA A 110 2.15 23.52 0.04
CA ALA A 110 1.13 22.47 0.00
C ALA A 110 0.79 22.07 -1.44
N GLU A 111 0.62 23.04 -2.33
CA GLU A 111 0.37 22.78 -3.75
C GLU A 111 1.56 22.13 -4.45
N GLN A 112 2.78 22.56 -4.15
CA GLN A 112 4.01 21.99 -4.72
C GLN A 112 4.20 20.54 -4.29
N SER A 113 4.03 20.24 -3.00
CA SER A 113 4.11 18.88 -2.46
C SER A 113 3.06 17.97 -3.11
N ALA A 114 1.81 18.45 -3.24
CA ALA A 114 0.75 17.70 -3.93
C ALA A 114 1.09 17.41 -5.40
N ARG A 115 1.61 18.40 -6.14
CA ARG A 115 2.06 18.25 -7.54
C ARG A 115 3.21 17.26 -7.66
N LYS A 116 4.17 17.30 -6.74
CA LYS A 116 5.28 16.34 -6.67
C LYS A 116 4.75 14.92 -6.45
N GLY A 117 3.82 14.73 -5.52
CA GLY A 117 3.20 13.43 -5.25
C GLY A 117 2.46 12.86 -6.46
N GLN A 118 1.75 13.72 -7.20
CA GLN A 118 1.10 13.34 -8.47
C GLN A 118 2.13 12.90 -9.53
N ALA A 119 3.24 13.63 -9.67
CA ALA A 119 4.29 13.29 -10.63
C ALA A 119 4.97 11.94 -10.31
N LEU A 120 5.27 11.69 -9.03
CA LEU A 120 5.83 10.41 -8.54
C LEU A 120 4.86 9.25 -8.79
N SER A 121 3.58 9.44 -8.44
CA SER A 121 2.53 8.43 -8.66
C SER A 121 2.41 8.09 -10.16
N ALA A 122 2.44 9.09 -11.02
CA ALA A 122 2.36 8.89 -12.46
C ALA A 122 3.61 8.15 -13.01
N LYS A 123 4.80 8.38 -12.43
CA LYS A 123 6.03 7.69 -12.81
C LYS A 123 5.97 6.20 -12.44
N LEU A 124 5.53 5.89 -11.22
CA LEU A 124 5.32 4.51 -10.76
C LEU A 124 4.29 3.78 -11.61
N ALA A 125 3.16 4.43 -11.92
CA ALA A 125 2.13 3.84 -12.77
C ALA A 125 2.62 3.54 -14.20
N ARG A 126 3.53 4.37 -14.74
CA ARG A 126 4.18 4.09 -16.04
C ARG A 126 5.11 2.88 -15.96
N ALA A 127 5.90 2.77 -14.90
CA ALA A 127 6.81 1.65 -14.68
C ALA A 127 6.07 0.31 -14.58
N MET A 128 4.91 0.30 -13.89
CA MET A 128 4.03 -0.87 -13.81
C MET A 128 3.55 -1.35 -15.19
N ARG A 129 3.17 -0.41 -16.07
CA ARG A 129 2.72 -0.77 -17.42
C ARG A 129 3.83 -1.37 -18.27
N THR A 130 5.05 -0.82 -18.17
CA THR A 130 6.20 -1.35 -18.91
C THR A 130 6.66 -2.71 -18.39
N ALA A 131 6.43 -3.00 -17.11
CA ALA A 131 6.75 -4.29 -16.50
C ALA A 131 5.75 -5.41 -16.83
N SER A 132 4.61 -5.11 -17.47
CA SER A 132 3.67 -6.10 -18.00
C SER A 132 3.73 -6.23 -19.53
N PRO A 133 4.78 -6.84 -20.12
CA PRO A 133 4.77 -7.15 -21.54
C PRO A 133 4.30 -8.61 -21.76
N ASP A 134 3.05 -8.94 -21.41
CA ASP A 134 2.32 -10.07 -22.01
C ASP A 134 0.84 -10.03 -21.61
N GLN A 135 0.03 -9.30 -22.37
CA GLN A 135 -1.40 -9.60 -22.47
C GLN A 135 -1.75 -9.59 -23.95
N GLY A 136 -1.38 -10.69 -24.61
CA GLY A 136 -2.07 -11.28 -25.76
C GLY A 136 -2.36 -10.35 -26.93
N SER A 137 -1.46 -10.34 -27.92
CA SER A 137 -1.93 -10.16 -29.30
C SER A 137 -2.55 -11.50 -29.74
N PRO A 138 -3.85 -11.58 -30.08
CA PRO A 138 -4.35 -12.71 -30.83
C PRO A 138 -3.77 -12.57 -32.24
N GLU A 139 -2.64 -13.22 -32.49
CA GLU A 139 -2.18 -13.42 -33.85
C GLU A 139 -3.27 -14.23 -34.56
N SER A 140 -3.81 -13.61 -35.60
CA SER A 140 -4.99 -14.04 -36.33
C SER A 140 -4.85 -15.47 -36.82
N VAL A 141 -5.83 -16.28 -36.46
CA VAL A 141 -6.18 -17.50 -37.17
C VAL A 141 -6.52 -17.11 -38.61
N ALA A 142 -5.55 -17.22 -39.51
CA ALA A 142 -5.74 -17.09 -40.95
C ALA A 142 -4.58 -17.77 -41.67
N ASP A 143 -4.59 -19.10 -41.68
CA ASP A 143 -4.10 -19.88 -42.82
C ASP A 143 -4.67 -21.30 -42.74
N GLU A 144 -5.98 -21.40 -42.98
CA GLU A 144 -6.58 -22.61 -43.52
C GLU A 144 -7.30 -22.16 -44.80
N GLU A 145 -7.04 -22.88 -45.90
CA GLU A 145 -7.61 -22.71 -47.26
C GLU A 145 -6.76 -21.94 -48.30
N ALA A 146 -5.60 -22.50 -48.68
CA ALA A 146 -5.06 -22.36 -50.05
C ALA A 146 -3.96 -23.40 -50.43
N ALA A 147 -4.26 -24.70 -50.37
CA ALA A 147 -3.56 -25.72 -51.17
C ALA A 147 -4.53 -26.91 -51.35
N ARG A 148 -5.26 -26.94 -52.47
CA ARG A 148 -4.95 -27.75 -53.66
C ARG A 148 -4.87 -29.25 -53.39
#